data_AF-H6QVP4-F1
#
_entry.id   AF-H6QVP4-F1
#
_cell.length_a   1.000
_cell.length_b   1.000
_cell.length_c   1.000
_cell.angle_alpha   90.00
_cell.angle_beta   90.00
_cell.angle_gamma   90.00
#
_symmetry.space_group_name_H-M   'P 1'
#
loop_
_entity.id
_entity.type
_entity.pdbx_description
1 polymer ?
#
loop_
_entity_poly.entity_id
_entity_poly.type
_entity_poly.pdbx_seq_one_letter_code
_entity_poly.pdbx_strand_id
1 'polypeptide(L)'
;METKLLIKSKVSKSKLYEAKVGVVELQRKWDQRGSGTRLQARFKKTMTAKMKLLKNKWISYDKKATDYNDSYANNVQMATPDFEEVKSMTLNDHFWNSGSITHPEEPWATDSNVQKGIEAYRLVSHCQDELRRISREARQAVKWAVKTGLDLDTMMKLLRDDLSQENVEYREGHEFLFNLCGKYNIPRSVIESIFGNIARRHCRTWMAWNSHCTELINWSRKYFESEEINPHNILQEWSSLIDSCQSIWEKLVTGESIFTEFENQEELHEEGLLEQEELQFLDAQQDDLIDLTMNNND
;
A
#
# COMPACT_ATOMS: atom_id res chain seq x y z
N MET A 1 28.35 -38.36 -8.44
CA MET A 1 28.58 -37.47 -9.60
C MET A 1 27.28 -36.75 -9.99
N GLU A 2 26.18 -37.50 -10.01
CA GLU A 2 24.82 -37.04 -10.28
C GLU A 2 24.33 -35.93 -9.34
N THR A 3 24.42 -36.14 -8.03
CA THR A 3 24.01 -35.17 -7.01
C THR A 3 24.70 -33.82 -7.19
N LYS A 4 25.96 -33.80 -7.66
CA LYS A 4 26.74 -32.58 -7.89
C LYS A 4 26.23 -31.79 -9.10
N LEU A 5 25.87 -32.47 -10.19
CA LEU A 5 25.27 -31.82 -11.37
C LEU A 5 23.86 -31.33 -11.04
N LEU A 6 23.08 -32.14 -10.34
CA LEU A 6 21.74 -31.79 -9.85
C LEU A 6 21.77 -30.52 -8.97
N ILE A 7 22.66 -30.46 -7.97
CA ILE A 7 22.82 -29.28 -7.12
C ILE A 7 23.23 -28.05 -7.94
N LYS A 8 24.16 -28.19 -8.88
CA LYS A 8 24.60 -27.08 -9.74
C LYS A 8 23.45 -26.54 -10.59
N SER A 9 22.62 -27.41 -11.17
CA SER A 9 21.46 -27.00 -11.98
C SER A 9 20.40 -26.29 -11.12
N LYS A 10 20.13 -26.78 -9.90
CA LYS A 10 19.25 -26.11 -8.93
C LYS A 10 19.72 -24.70 -8.57
N VAL A 11 21.00 -24.56 -8.23
CA VAL A 11 21.58 -23.25 -7.89
C VAL A 11 21.48 -22.30 -9.08
N SER A 12 21.68 -22.77 -10.32
CA SER A 12 21.46 -21.92 -11.49
C SER A 12 20.00 -21.57 -11.74
N LYS A 13 19.06 -22.50 -11.47
CA LYS A 13 17.62 -22.27 -11.61
C LYS A 13 17.11 -21.23 -10.62
N SER A 14 17.55 -21.31 -9.36
CA SER A 14 17.28 -20.30 -8.33
C SER A 14 17.85 -18.93 -8.72
N LYS A 15 19.09 -18.86 -9.24
CA LYS A 15 19.67 -17.60 -9.75
C LYS A 15 18.94 -17.06 -10.98
N LEU A 16 18.33 -17.92 -11.79
CA LEU A 16 17.48 -17.52 -12.92
C LEU A 16 16.17 -16.92 -12.41
N TYR A 17 15.54 -17.55 -11.41
CA TYR A 17 14.34 -17.03 -10.75
C TYR A 17 14.58 -15.64 -10.14
N GLU A 18 15.66 -15.46 -9.38
CA GLU A 18 16.03 -14.15 -8.81
C GLU A 18 16.20 -13.07 -9.90
N ALA A 19 16.81 -13.42 -11.02
CA ALA A 19 16.96 -12.50 -12.14
C ALA A 19 15.60 -12.15 -12.78
N LYS A 20 14.67 -13.11 -12.87
CA LYS A 20 13.30 -12.90 -13.36
C LYS A 20 12.51 -11.99 -12.42
N VAL A 21 12.56 -12.24 -11.11
CA VAL A 21 11.97 -11.37 -10.09
C VAL A 21 12.46 -9.94 -10.28
N GLY A 22 13.77 -9.74 -10.43
CA GLY A 22 14.34 -8.42 -10.64
C GLY A 22 13.91 -7.71 -11.94
N VAL A 23 13.44 -8.43 -12.97
CA VAL A 23 12.83 -7.86 -14.17
C VAL A 23 11.36 -7.49 -13.90
N VAL A 24 10.60 -8.40 -13.28
CA VAL A 24 9.17 -8.19 -12.97
C VAL A 24 8.98 -7.03 -12.00
N GLU A 25 9.79 -6.93 -10.94
CA GLU A 25 9.72 -5.82 -9.99
C GLU A 25 10.03 -4.47 -10.63
N LEU A 26 10.97 -4.44 -11.57
CA LEU A 26 11.34 -3.21 -12.27
C LEU A 26 10.25 -2.79 -13.26
N GLN A 27 9.63 -3.74 -13.95
CA GLN A 27 8.47 -3.50 -14.80
C GLN A 27 7.32 -2.91 -13.98
N ARG A 28 6.99 -3.53 -12.83
CA ARG A 28 5.98 -3.01 -11.90
C ARG A 28 6.25 -1.56 -11.46
N LYS A 29 7.50 -1.22 -11.18
CA LYS A 29 7.92 0.15 -10.82
C LYS A 29 7.85 1.12 -12.00
N TRP A 30 8.06 0.64 -13.22
CA TRP A 30 7.92 1.44 -14.43
C TRP A 30 6.46 1.79 -14.68
N ASP A 31 5.57 0.82 -14.52
CA ASP A 31 4.15 0.95 -14.86
C ASP A 31 3.39 1.86 -13.87
N GLN A 32 3.99 2.19 -12.72
CA GLN A 32 3.51 3.25 -11.83
C GLN A 32 3.64 4.62 -12.53
N ARG A 33 2.49 5.20 -12.92
CA ARG A 33 2.40 6.51 -13.59
C ARG A 33 2.97 7.65 -12.72
N GLY A 34 3.43 8.73 -13.36
CA GLY A 34 3.92 9.95 -12.70
C GLY A 34 5.44 10.18 -12.74
N SER A 35 6.20 9.36 -13.47
CA SER A 35 7.67 9.48 -13.53
C SER A 35 8.13 10.40 -14.67
N GLY A 36 8.74 11.54 -14.33
CA GLY A 36 9.31 12.48 -15.31
C GLY A 36 10.40 11.87 -16.23
N THR A 37 10.69 12.52 -17.36
CA THR A 37 11.52 12.00 -18.48
C THR A 37 12.90 11.44 -18.06
N ARG A 38 13.54 12.05 -17.04
CA ARG A 38 14.84 11.57 -16.51
C ARG A 38 14.73 10.22 -15.80
N LEU A 39 13.62 9.97 -15.11
CA LEU A 39 13.37 8.73 -14.39
C LEU A 39 13.04 7.59 -15.36
N GLN A 40 12.26 7.89 -16.41
CA GLN A 40 12.00 6.93 -17.50
C GLN A 40 13.29 6.49 -18.22
N ALA A 41 14.19 7.42 -18.54
CA ALA A 41 15.48 7.08 -19.15
C ALA A 41 16.36 6.19 -18.24
N ARG A 42 16.35 6.45 -16.92
CA ARG A 42 17.03 5.60 -15.93
C ARG A 42 16.42 4.21 -15.84
N PHE A 43 15.09 4.11 -15.83
CA PHE A 43 14.42 2.82 -15.86
C PHE A 43 14.73 2.06 -17.14
N LYS A 44 14.76 2.71 -18.31
CA LYS A 44 15.15 2.07 -19.59
C LYS A 44 16.52 1.41 -19.51
N LYS A 45 17.51 2.16 -19.02
CA LYS A 45 18.88 1.65 -18.86
C LYS A 45 18.93 0.47 -17.88
N THR A 46 18.21 0.58 -16.77
CA THR A 46 18.16 -0.46 -15.74
C THR A 46 17.45 -1.72 -16.24
N MET A 47 16.38 -1.55 -17.03
CA MET A 47 15.60 -2.64 -17.62
C MET A 47 16.44 -3.43 -18.63
N THR A 48 17.16 -2.74 -19.51
CA THR A 48 18.11 -3.40 -20.43
C THR A 48 19.16 -4.21 -19.67
N ALA A 49 19.70 -3.67 -18.57
CA ALA A 49 20.69 -4.37 -17.75
C ALA A 49 20.10 -5.62 -17.06
N LYS A 50 18.89 -5.51 -16.50
CA LYS A 50 18.16 -6.64 -15.88
C LYS A 50 17.80 -7.72 -16.90
N MET A 51 17.35 -7.33 -18.09
CA MET A 51 17.03 -8.25 -19.18
C MET A 51 18.28 -8.98 -19.69
N LYS A 52 19.41 -8.29 -19.80
CA LYS A 52 20.71 -8.90 -20.12
C LYS A 52 21.15 -9.89 -19.04
N LEU A 53 20.96 -9.54 -17.76
CA LEU A 53 21.26 -10.42 -16.65
C LEU A 53 20.39 -11.68 -16.70
N LEU A 54 19.09 -11.55 -16.95
CA LEU A 54 18.15 -12.66 -17.12
C LEU A 54 18.64 -13.61 -18.22
N LYS A 55 18.99 -13.08 -19.41
CA LYS A 55 19.52 -13.87 -20.52
C LYS A 55 20.79 -14.63 -20.15
N ASN A 56 21.73 -13.98 -19.47
CA ASN A 56 22.98 -14.63 -19.02
C ASN A 56 22.71 -15.76 -18.01
N LYS A 57 21.74 -15.57 -17.09
CA LYS A 57 21.36 -16.61 -16.14
C LYS A 57 20.64 -17.77 -16.84
N TRP A 58 19.81 -17.48 -17.83
CA TRP A 58 19.12 -18.50 -18.62
C TRP A 58 20.12 -19.39 -19.37
N ILE A 59 21.06 -18.81 -20.13
CA ILE A 59 22.14 -19.57 -20.81
C ILE A 59 22.89 -20.47 -19.82
N SER A 60 23.17 -19.94 -18.62
CA SER A 60 23.89 -20.69 -17.59
C SER A 60 23.08 -21.84 -17.02
N TYR A 61 21.76 -21.68 -16.87
CA TYR A 61 20.85 -22.74 -16.44
C TYR A 61 20.69 -23.78 -17.53
N ASP A 62 20.37 -23.35 -18.75
CA ASP A 62 20.13 -24.18 -19.93
C ASP A 62 21.29 -25.13 -20.21
N LYS A 63 22.53 -24.60 -20.20
CA LYS A 63 23.74 -25.43 -20.31
C LYS A 63 23.81 -26.52 -19.23
N LYS A 64 23.55 -26.17 -17.97
CA LYS A 64 23.65 -27.14 -16.86
C LYS A 64 22.51 -28.15 -16.84
N ALA A 65 21.33 -27.75 -17.26
CA ALA A 65 20.18 -28.63 -17.44
C ALA A 65 20.45 -29.63 -18.58
N THR A 66 20.98 -29.15 -19.70
CA THR A 66 21.42 -30.00 -20.83
C THR A 66 22.54 -30.95 -20.41
N ASP A 67 23.61 -30.46 -19.77
CA ASP A 67 24.71 -31.30 -19.26
C ASP A 67 24.20 -32.41 -18.31
N TYR A 68 23.18 -32.11 -17.50
CA TYR A 68 22.54 -33.09 -16.61
C TYR A 68 21.71 -34.11 -17.39
N ASN A 69 20.87 -33.65 -18.31
CA ASN A 69 20.01 -34.50 -19.15
C ASN A 69 20.85 -35.48 -19.99
N ASP A 70 21.94 -34.99 -20.62
CA ASP A 70 22.87 -35.79 -21.42
C ASP A 70 23.60 -36.85 -20.58
N SER A 71 23.98 -36.49 -19.35
CA SER A 71 24.69 -37.39 -18.44
C SER A 71 23.77 -38.44 -17.79
N TYR A 72 22.46 -38.18 -17.70
CA TYR A 72 21.49 -38.96 -16.94
C TYR A 72 20.15 -39.13 -17.68
N ALA A 73 20.21 -39.67 -18.91
CA ALA A 73 19.03 -39.87 -19.76
C ALA A 73 17.92 -40.77 -19.17
N ASN A 74 18.28 -41.67 -18.24
CA ASN A 74 17.31 -42.58 -17.59
C ASN A 74 16.57 -41.95 -16.40
N ASN A 75 16.93 -40.73 -16.00
CA ASN A 75 16.31 -40.02 -14.88
C ASN A 75 15.24 -39.02 -15.35
N VAL A 76 14.51 -38.43 -14.40
CA VAL A 76 13.59 -37.33 -14.67
C VAL A 76 14.37 -36.16 -15.29
N GLN A 77 13.97 -35.78 -16.50
CA GLN A 77 14.65 -34.74 -17.27
C GLN A 77 14.34 -33.33 -16.74
N MET A 78 15.34 -32.46 -16.76
CA MET A 78 15.16 -31.04 -16.47
C MET A 78 14.55 -30.32 -17.66
N ALA A 79 13.55 -29.46 -17.41
CA ALA A 79 12.99 -28.59 -18.43
C ALA A 79 14.03 -27.58 -18.93
N THR A 80 14.18 -27.49 -20.25
CA THR A 80 15.06 -26.57 -20.98
C THR A 80 14.22 -25.64 -21.87
N PRO A 81 13.42 -24.73 -21.28
CA PRO A 81 12.62 -23.78 -22.05
C PRO A 81 13.52 -22.79 -22.79
N ASP A 82 13.04 -22.27 -23.91
CA ASP A 82 13.72 -21.21 -24.63
C ASP A 82 13.70 -19.88 -23.86
N PHE A 83 14.45 -18.90 -24.33
CA PHE A 83 14.56 -17.63 -23.63
C PHE A 83 13.26 -16.80 -23.66
N GLU A 84 12.49 -16.88 -24.75
CA GLU A 84 11.23 -16.14 -24.88
C GLU A 84 10.12 -16.78 -24.02
N GLU A 85 10.11 -18.10 -23.88
CA GLU A 85 9.28 -18.85 -22.93
C GLU A 85 9.59 -18.40 -21.49
N VAL A 86 10.87 -18.36 -21.09
CA VAL A 86 11.24 -17.87 -19.74
C VAL A 86 10.83 -16.41 -19.53
N LYS A 87 10.82 -15.60 -20.58
CA LYS A 87 10.38 -14.21 -20.52
C LYS A 87 8.86 -14.09 -20.39
N SER A 88 8.08 -14.97 -20.97
CA SER A 88 6.61 -14.97 -20.86
C SER A 88 6.11 -15.65 -19.57
N MET A 89 6.88 -16.58 -18.99
CA MET A 89 6.53 -17.25 -17.72
C MET A 89 6.24 -16.26 -16.59
N THR A 90 5.17 -16.51 -15.84
CA THR A 90 4.89 -15.79 -14.60
C THR A 90 5.82 -16.27 -13.48
N LEU A 91 5.86 -15.56 -12.35
CA LEU A 91 6.65 -16.00 -11.18
C LEU A 91 6.08 -17.26 -10.52
N ASN A 92 4.81 -17.59 -10.78
CA ASN A 92 4.12 -18.76 -10.23
C ASN A 92 4.16 -19.97 -11.18
N ASP A 93 4.87 -19.88 -12.31
CA ASP A 93 4.97 -20.97 -13.26
C ASP A 93 5.59 -22.23 -12.62
N HIS A 94 5.02 -23.41 -12.91
CA HIS A 94 5.51 -24.69 -12.40
C HIS A 94 6.98 -24.95 -12.78
N PHE A 95 7.47 -24.35 -13.86
CA PHE A 95 8.88 -24.35 -14.20
C PHE A 95 9.75 -23.95 -13.02
N TRP A 96 9.37 -22.99 -12.17
CA TRP A 96 10.21 -22.56 -11.04
C TRP A 96 10.30 -23.60 -9.91
N ASN A 97 9.37 -24.56 -9.88
CA ASN A 97 9.40 -25.66 -8.94
C ASN A 97 10.54 -26.66 -9.28
N SER A 98 11.24 -27.16 -8.27
CA SER A 98 12.25 -28.22 -8.42
C SER A 98 11.84 -29.52 -7.74
N GLY A 99 10.67 -29.54 -7.08
CA GLY A 99 10.10 -30.64 -6.32
C GLY A 99 10.16 -31.96 -7.08
N SER A 100 9.63 -31.99 -8.30
CA SER A 100 9.56 -33.18 -9.16
C SER A 100 10.91 -33.85 -9.43
N ILE A 101 12.00 -33.08 -9.38
CA ILE A 101 13.36 -33.57 -9.59
C ILE A 101 14.01 -33.98 -8.26
N THR A 102 13.61 -33.35 -7.15
CA THR A 102 14.21 -33.56 -5.82
C THR A 102 13.58 -34.67 -5.01
N HIS A 103 12.28 -34.82 -5.17
CA HIS A 103 11.41 -35.65 -4.36
C HIS A 103 10.40 -36.33 -5.30
N PRO A 104 10.85 -37.13 -6.27
CA PRO A 104 9.98 -37.71 -7.31
C PRO A 104 8.92 -38.64 -6.73
N GLU A 105 9.16 -39.23 -5.57
CA GLU A 105 8.23 -40.13 -4.88
C GLU A 105 7.22 -39.39 -3.98
N GLU A 106 7.43 -38.10 -3.74
CA GLU A 106 6.57 -37.34 -2.83
C GLU A 106 5.36 -36.75 -3.56
N PRO A 107 4.12 -36.97 -3.09
CA PRO A 107 2.91 -36.49 -3.76
C PRO A 107 2.86 -34.96 -3.92
N TRP A 108 3.38 -34.19 -2.95
CA TRP A 108 3.42 -32.73 -3.04
C TRP A 108 4.34 -32.21 -4.15
N ALA A 109 5.26 -33.04 -4.65
CA ALA A 109 6.23 -32.69 -5.68
C ALA A 109 5.80 -33.12 -7.09
N THR A 110 4.95 -34.14 -7.23
CA THR A 110 4.59 -34.74 -8.53
C THR A 110 3.09 -34.84 -8.80
N ASP A 111 2.24 -34.96 -7.77
CA ASP A 111 0.78 -35.06 -7.95
C ASP A 111 0.17 -33.65 -8.07
N SER A 112 -0.44 -33.39 -9.23
CA SER A 112 -1.10 -32.12 -9.54
C SER A 112 -2.26 -31.80 -8.59
N ASN A 113 -3.02 -32.81 -8.15
CA ASN A 113 -4.15 -32.60 -7.23
C ASN A 113 -3.65 -32.21 -5.84
N VAL A 114 -2.57 -32.84 -5.37
CA VAL A 114 -1.95 -32.49 -4.09
C VAL A 114 -1.36 -31.08 -4.13
N GLN A 115 -0.67 -30.73 -5.22
CA GLN A 115 -0.13 -29.38 -5.42
C GLN A 115 -1.22 -28.30 -5.44
N LYS A 116 -2.28 -28.51 -6.24
CA LYS A 116 -3.43 -27.62 -6.29
C LYS A 116 -4.12 -27.52 -4.92
N GLY A 117 -4.22 -28.62 -4.17
CA GLY A 117 -4.76 -28.63 -2.82
C GLY A 117 -3.91 -27.78 -1.85
N ILE A 118 -2.59 -27.90 -1.90
CA ILE A 118 -1.66 -27.08 -1.10
C ILE A 118 -1.77 -25.61 -1.46
N GLU A 119 -1.82 -25.28 -2.75
CA GLU A 119 -1.99 -23.91 -3.24
C GLU A 119 -3.32 -23.31 -2.79
N ALA A 120 -4.42 -24.06 -2.96
CA ALA A 120 -5.75 -23.64 -2.51
C ALA A 120 -5.79 -23.42 -0.98
N TYR A 121 -5.20 -24.32 -0.20
CA TYR A 121 -5.10 -24.17 1.25
C TYR A 121 -4.32 -22.91 1.63
N ARG A 122 -3.16 -22.67 1.01
CA ARG A 122 -2.37 -21.45 1.24
C ARG A 122 -3.13 -20.20 0.87
N LEU A 123 -3.82 -20.19 -0.27
CA LEU A 123 -4.65 -19.07 -0.70
C LEU A 123 -5.72 -18.76 0.35
N VAL A 124 -6.47 -19.78 0.79
CA VAL A 124 -7.49 -19.60 1.84
C VAL A 124 -6.87 -19.07 3.13
N SER A 125 -5.74 -19.61 3.58
CA SER A 125 -5.02 -19.12 4.77
C SER A 125 -4.59 -17.66 4.61
N HIS A 126 -4.04 -17.28 3.46
CA HIS A 126 -3.64 -15.91 3.17
C HIS A 126 -4.84 -14.96 3.12
N CYS A 127 -5.96 -15.37 2.52
CA CYS A 127 -7.19 -14.58 2.55
C CYS A 127 -7.70 -14.37 3.98
N GLN A 128 -7.63 -15.39 4.84
CA GLN A 128 -8.00 -15.24 6.26
C GLN A 128 -7.08 -14.24 6.98
N ASP A 129 -5.77 -14.31 6.75
CA ASP A 129 -4.81 -13.38 7.33
C ASP A 129 -5.02 -11.94 6.85
N GLU A 130 -5.33 -11.76 5.56
CA GLU A 130 -5.64 -10.45 5.00
C GLU A 130 -6.95 -9.89 5.57
N LEU A 131 -7.97 -10.72 5.77
CA LEU A 131 -9.21 -10.31 6.44
C LEU A 131 -8.96 -9.87 7.89
N ARG A 132 -8.13 -10.59 8.64
CA ARG A 132 -7.68 -10.17 9.99
C ARG A 132 -6.91 -8.86 9.93
N ARG A 133 -6.06 -8.68 8.92
CA ARG A 133 -5.27 -7.47 8.72
C ARG A 133 -6.17 -6.27 8.44
N ILE A 134 -7.09 -6.37 7.48
CA ILE A 134 -8.08 -5.33 7.17
C ILE A 134 -8.88 -4.94 8.43
N SER A 135 -9.32 -5.92 9.22
CA SER A 135 -10.02 -5.66 10.48
C SER A 135 -9.19 -4.83 11.46
N ARG A 136 -7.90 -5.14 11.60
CA ARG A 136 -6.97 -4.38 12.47
C ARG A 136 -6.69 -2.99 11.93
N GLU A 137 -6.39 -2.87 10.64
CA GLU A 137 -6.06 -1.59 9.99
C GLU A 137 -7.27 -0.63 10.00
N ALA A 138 -8.49 -1.12 9.77
CA ALA A 138 -9.70 -0.32 9.88
C ALA A 138 -9.90 0.26 11.29
N ARG A 139 -9.71 -0.54 12.34
CA ARG A 139 -9.78 -0.07 13.73
C ARG A 139 -8.66 0.91 14.06
N GLN A 140 -7.45 0.67 13.55
CA GLN A 140 -6.33 1.56 13.75
C GLN A 140 -6.54 2.91 13.05
N ALA A 141 -7.12 2.92 11.85
CA ALA A 141 -7.48 4.13 11.13
C ALA A 141 -8.50 4.97 11.90
N VAL A 142 -9.55 4.34 12.46
CA VAL A 142 -10.54 5.04 13.29
C VAL A 142 -9.92 5.56 14.60
N LYS A 143 -9.09 4.76 15.29
CA LYS A 143 -8.36 5.24 16.48
C LYS A 143 -7.45 6.43 16.17
N TRP A 144 -6.75 6.36 15.03
CA TRP A 144 -5.93 7.47 14.56
C TRP A 144 -6.78 8.73 14.35
N ALA A 145 -7.93 8.60 13.67
CA ALA A 145 -8.83 9.71 13.43
C ALA A 145 -9.38 10.32 14.73
N VAL A 146 -9.82 9.49 15.67
CA VAL A 146 -10.29 9.94 17.01
C VAL A 146 -9.19 10.71 17.73
N LYS A 147 -7.97 10.16 17.77
CA LYS A 147 -6.83 10.85 18.38
C LYS A 147 -6.55 12.19 17.69
N THR A 148 -6.49 12.20 16.36
CA THR A 148 -6.26 13.43 15.59
C THR A 148 -7.36 14.46 15.83
N GLY A 149 -8.62 14.04 16.01
CA GLY A 149 -9.71 14.94 16.37
C GLY A 149 -9.53 15.60 17.74
N LEU A 150 -9.07 14.83 18.74
CA LEU A 150 -8.74 15.37 20.07
C LEU A 150 -7.58 16.37 20.00
N ASP A 151 -6.54 16.05 19.21
CA ASP A 151 -5.40 16.94 18.98
C ASP A 151 -5.86 18.25 18.30
N LEU A 152 -6.74 18.17 17.28
CA LEU A 152 -7.30 19.33 16.60
C LEU A 152 -8.20 20.18 17.51
N ASP A 153 -9.05 19.56 18.35
CA ASP A 153 -9.88 20.29 19.32
C ASP A 153 -9.01 21.04 20.35
N THR A 154 -7.94 20.42 20.81
CA THR A 154 -6.96 21.05 21.72
C THR A 154 -6.28 22.25 21.06
N MET A 155 -5.84 22.10 19.80
CA MET A 155 -5.27 23.21 19.02
C MET A 155 -6.27 24.33 18.76
N MET A 156 -7.53 24.01 18.45
CA MET A 156 -8.59 25.01 18.25
C MET A 156 -8.79 25.84 19.51
N LYS A 157 -8.87 25.19 20.68
CA LYS A 157 -9.00 25.86 21.98
C LYS A 157 -7.79 26.74 22.31
N LEU A 158 -6.58 26.29 21.96
CA LEU A 158 -5.34 27.09 22.07
C LEU A 158 -5.39 28.35 21.19
N LEU A 159 -5.90 28.23 19.95
CA LEU A 159 -5.98 29.36 19.02
C LEU A 159 -7.10 30.35 19.35
N ARG A 160 -8.19 29.90 20.00
CA ARG A 160 -9.32 30.77 20.39
C ARG A 160 -9.20 31.40 21.78
N ASP A 161 -8.13 31.09 22.50
CA ASP A 161 -7.93 31.43 23.91
C ASP A 161 -9.06 30.92 24.85
N ASP A 162 -9.72 29.81 24.47
CA ASP A 162 -10.92 29.27 25.14
C ASP A 162 -10.61 28.47 26.44
N LEU A 163 -9.34 28.35 26.86
CA LEU A 163 -8.90 27.58 28.02
C LEU A 163 -8.39 28.46 29.17
N SER A 164 -8.57 28.00 30.41
CA SER A 164 -8.09 28.71 31.59
C SER A 164 -6.56 28.72 31.68
N GLN A 165 -5.97 29.88 32.04
CA GLN A 165 -4.52 30.07 32.21
C GLN A 165 -3.89 29.21 33.34
N GLU A 166 -4.68 28.43 34.07
CA GLU A 166 -4.23 27.53 35.13
C GLU A 166 -3.68 26.20 34.59
N ASN A 167 -3.98 25.83 33.33
CA ASN A 167 -3.46 24.60 32.74
C ASN A 167 -2.01 24.80 32.22
N VAL A 168 -1.07 23.99 32.71
CA VAL A 168 0.36 24.06 32.35
C VAL A 168 0.59 23.79 30.86
N GLU A 169 -0.06 22.77 30.30
CA GLU A 169 0.05 22.44 28.87
C GLU A 169 -0.47 23.57 27.98
N TYR A 170 -1.50 24.29 28.46
CA TYR A 170 -2.04 25.45 27.77
C TYR A 170 -1.06 26.63 27.76
N ARG A 171 -0.39 26.89 28.89
CA ARG A 171 0.64 27.93 28.98
C ARG A 171 1.82 27.63 28.05
N GLU A 172 2.31 26.39 28.04
CA GLU A 172 3.40 25.95 27.17
C GLU A 172 3.02 26.09 25.68
N GLY A 173 1.78 25.70 25.31
CA GLY A 173 1.27 25.86 23.95
C GLY A 173 1.18 27.32 23.50
N HIS A 174 0.71 28.22 24.37
CA HIS A 174 0.63 29.65 24.06
C HIS A 174 2.02 30.30 23.97
N GLU A 175 2.96 29.91 24.84
CA GLU A 175 4.36 30.35 24.76
C GLU A 175 5.02 29.87 23.46
N PHE A 176 4.78 28.62 23.06
CA PHE A 176 5.26 28.09 21.78
C PHE A 176 4.71 28.88 20.59
N LEU A 177 3.40 29.14 20.55
CA LEU A 177 2.77 29.93 19.48
C LEU A 177 3.32 31.36 19.44
N PHE A 178 3.47 32.01 20.60
CA PHE A 178 4.05 33.35 20.69
C PHE A 178 5.49 33.37 20.16
N ASN A 179 6.32 32.40 20.56
CA ASN A 179 7.69 32.25 20.08
C ASN A 179 7.76 31.93 18.58
N LEU A 180 6.87 31.10 18.06
CA LEU A 180 6.79 30.75 16.64
C LEU A 180 6.44 31.99 15.80
N CYS A 181 5.37 32.71 16.17
CA CYS A 181 4.96 33.94 15.51
C CYS A 181 6.07 35.01 15.55
N GLY A 182 6.68 35.22 16.73
CA GLY A 182 7.74 36.21 16.92
C GLY A 182 9.04 35.89 16.19
N LYS A 183 9.48 34.62 16.21
CA LYS A 183 10.75 34.20 15.60
C LYS A 183 10.72 34.26 14.07
N TYR A 184 9.58 33.91 13.47
CA TYR A 184 9.43 33.82 12.02
C TYR A 184 8.62 34.98 11.43
N ASN A 185 8.20 35.94 12.25
CA ASN A 185 7.34 37.06 11.86
C ASN A 185 6.05 36.60 11.14
N ILE A 186 5.48 35.48 11.61
CA ILE A 186 4.26 34.89 11.05
C ILE A 186 3.06 35.47 11.80
N PRO A 187 2.10 36.12 11.11
CA PRO A 187 0.86 36.57 11.75
C PRO A 187 0.05 35.40 12.30
N ARG A 188 -0.56 35.57 13.47
CA ARG A 188 -1.42 34.54 14.10
C ARG A 188 -2.55 34.08 13.17
N SER A 189 -3.12 35.01 12.38
CA SER A 189 -4.15 34.72 11.38
C SER A 189 -3.71 33.71 10.31
N VAL A 190 -2.42 33.68 9.94
CA VAL A 190 -1.88 32.69 9.00
C VAL A 190 -1.89 31.31 9.64
N ILE A 191 -1.52 31.19 10.92
CA ILE A 191 -1.57 29.93 11.65
C ILE A 191 -3.02 29.44 11.80
N GLU A 192 -3.94 30.35 12.11
CA GLU A 192 -5.38 30.05 12.20
C GLU A 192 -5.93 29.57 10.86
N SER A 193 -5.51 30.18 9.74
CA SER A 193 -5.90 29.76 8.39
C SER A 193 -5.35 28.37 8.03
N ILE A 194 -4.05 28.12 8.29
CA ILE A 194 -3.43 26.80 8.08
C ILE A 194 -4.15 25.74 8.91
N PHE A 195 -4.39 26.02 10.18
CA PHE A 195 -5.16 25.13 11.06
C PHE A 195 -6.56 24.88 10.50
N GLY A 196 -7.27 25.94 10.08
CA GLY A 196 -8.58 25.84 9.46
C GLY A 196 -8.59 24.96 8.21
N ASN A 197 -7.57 25.06 7.36
CA ASN A 197 -7.41 24.20 6.17
C ASN A 197 -7.19 22.74 6.54
N ILE A 198 -6.29 22.47 7.49
CA ILE A 198 -5.99 21.12 7.97
C ILE A 198 -7.24 20.50 8.62
N ALA A 199 -7.92 21.24 9.50
CA ALA A 199 -9.14 20.79 10.16
C ALA A 199 -10.25 20.50 9.15
N ARG A 200 -10.45 21.38 8.15
CA ARG A 200 -11.40 21.16 7.06
C ARG A 200 -11.07 19.89 6.27
N ARG A 201 -9.82 19.67 5.90
CA ARG A 201 -9.40 18.45 5.18
C ARG A 201 -9.71 17.19 5.98
N HIS A 202 -9.34 17.16 7.26
CA HIS A 202 -9.64 16.03 8.13
C HIS A 202 -11.15 15.80 8.28
N CYS A 203 -11.94 16.86 8.53
CA CYS A 203 -13.39 16.74 8.61
C CYS A 203 -14.00 16.16 7.34
N ARG A 204 -13.59 16.63 6.14
CA ARG A 204 -14.04 16.07 4.85
C ARG A 204 -13.72 14.58 4.74
N THR A 205 -12.49 14.19 5.05
CA THR A 205 -12.06 12.78 5.02
C THR A 205 -12.90 11.93 5.97
N TRP A 206 -13.10 12.36 7.21
CA TRP A 206 -13.85 11.59 8.20
C TRP A 206 -15.35 11.52 7.89
N MET A 207 -15.94 12.58 7.34
CA MET A 207 -17.32 12.55 6.85
C MET A 207 -17.48 11.58 5.68
N ALA A 208 -16.53 11.54 4.74
CA ALA A 208 -16.53 10.56 3.66
C ALA A 208 -16.43 9.13 4.20
N TRP A 209 -15.50 8.90 5.14
CA TRP A 209 -15.33 7.61 5.81
C TRP A 209 -16.57 7.17 6.58
N ASN A 210 -17.29 8.09 7.22
CA ASN A 210 -18.44 7.80 8.06
C ASN A 210 -19.54 6.98 7.36
N SER A 211 -19.68 7.15 6.03
CA SER A 211 -20.63 6.41 5.21
C SER A 211 -20.43 4.89 5.24
N HIS A 212 -19.19 4.41 5.42
CA HIS A 212 -18.84 2.98 5.37
C HIS A 212 -18.10 2.47 6.62
N CYS A 213 -17.51 3.35 7.44
CA CYS A 213 -16.68 2.96 8.58
C CYS A 213 -17.44 2.11 9.60
N THR A 214 -18.68 2.49 9.93
CA THR A 214 -19.51 1.75 10.90
C THR A 214 -19.82 0.34 10.40
N GLU A 215 -20.18 0.21 9.12
CA GLU A 215 -20.44 -1.09 8.49
C GLU A 215 -19.18 -1.95 8.46
N LEU A 216 -18.05 -1.37 8.04
CA LEU A 216 -16.75 -2.06 7.97
C LEU A 216 -16.30 -2.57 9.34
N ILE A 217 -16.42 -1.76 10.39
CA ILE A 217 -16.04 -2.15 11.76
C ILE A 217 -16.96 -3.26 12.31
N ASN A 218 -18.25 -3.22 11.97
CA ASN A 218 -19.21 -4.23 12.39
C ASN A 218 -19.01 -5.54 11.63
N TRP A 219 -18.87 -5.49 10.30
CA TRP A 219 -18.62 -6.64 9.45
C TRP A 219 -17.31 -7.34 9.79
N SER A 220 -16.24 -6.57 10.02
CA SER A 220 -14.89 -7.11 10.29
C SER A 220 -14.71 -7.61 11.73
N ARG A 221 -15.71 -7.47 12.60
CA ARG A 221 -15.69 -7.90 14.01
C ARG A 221 -15.35 -9.38 14.17
N LYS A 222 -15.86 -10.24 13.29
CA LYS A 222 -15.60 -11.70 13.30
C LYS A 222 -14.14 -12.08 13.04
N TYR A 223 -13.34 -11.18 12.47
CA TYR A 223 -11.92 -11.41 12.17
C TYR A 223 -11.00 -10.76 13.20
N PHE A 224 -11.56 -10.21 14.27
CA PHE A 224 -10.80 -9.54 15.32
C PHE A 224 -10.69 -10.46 16.54
N GLU A 225 -9.46 -10.90 16.84
CA GLU A 225 -9.19 -11.92 17.86
C GLU A 225 -8.85 -11.35 19.25
N SER A 226 -8.89 -10.02 19.44
CA SER A 226 -8.45 -9.38 20.71
C SER A 226 -9.61 -9.04 21.65
N GLU A 227 -9.52 -9.52 22.89
CA GLU A 227 -10.40 -9.15 24.01
C GLU A 227 -10.09 -7.74 24.59
N GLU A 228 -8.99 -7.11 24.19
CA GLU A 228 -8.50 -5.87 24.82
C GLU A 228 -9.24 -4.61 24.36
N ILE A 229 -9.96 -4.68 23.24
CA ILE A 229 -10.60 -3.51 22.62
C ILE A 229 -12.10 -3.77 22.59
N ASN A 230 -12.83 -3.16 23.53
CA ASN A 230 -14.28 -3.16 23.48
C ASN A 230 -14.75 -2.45 22.19
N PRO A 231 -15.29 -3.18 21.19
CA PRO A 231 -15.62 -2.59 19.89
C PRO A 231 -16.76 -1.56 19.98
N HIS A 232 -17.56 -1.60 21.06
CA HIS A 232 -18.58 -0.58 21.31
C HIS A 232 -17.95 0.77 21.64
N ASN A 233 -16.80 0.79 22.33
CA ASN A 233 -16.12 2.03 22.67
C ASN A 233 -15.59 2.76 21.43
N ILE A 234 -14.98 2.03 20.48
CA ILE A 234 -14.45 2.64 19.23
C ILE A 234 -15.56 3.30 18.41
N LEU A 235 -16.72 2.64 18.28
CA LEU A 235 -17.83 3.23 17.52
C LEU A 235 -18.42 4.45 18.23
N GLN A 236 -18.47 4.45 19.56
CA GLN A 236 -18.93 5.60 20.33
C GLN A 236 -17.95 6.78 20.22
N GLU A 237 -16.65 6.52 20.32
CA GLU A 237 -15.59 7.52 20.10
C GLU A 237 -15.65 8.09 18.68
N TRP A 238 -15.89 7.23 17.67
CA TRP A 238 -16.07 7.65 16.29
C TRP A 238 -17.31 8.53 16.08
N SER A 239 -18.47 8.15 16.63
CA SER A 239 -19.68 8.97 16.56
C SER A 239 -19.44 10.35 17.19
N SER A 240 -18.80 10.37 18.37
CA SER A 240 -18.47 11.62 19.08
C SER A 240 -17.53 12.51 18.25
N LEU A 241 -16.56 11.91 17.55
CA LEU A 241 -15.69 12.63 16.62
C LEU A 241 -16.50 13.25 15.48
N ILE A 242 -17.37 12.49 14.83
CA ILE A 242 -18.17 12.96 13.69
C ILE A 242 -19.12 14.10 14.11
N ASP A 243 -19.77 13.98 15.27
CA ASP A 243 -20.63 15.03 15.81
C ASP A 243 -19.84 16.34 16.05
N SER A 244 -18.63 16.22 16.62
CA SER A 244 -17.72 17.35 16.80
C SER A 244 -17.26 17.96 15.47
N CYS A 245 -16.93 17.11 14.50
CA CYS A 245 -16.49 17.54 13.17
C CYS A 245 -17.57 18.28 12.41
N GLN A 246 -18.83 17.85 12.54
CA GLN A 246 -19.95 18.58 11.94
C GLN A 246 -20.07 19.99 12.54
N SER A 247 -19.96 20.14 13.86
CA SER A 247 -19.96 21.46 14.51
C SER A 247 -18.75 22.32 14.12
N ILE A 248 -17.56 21.74 14.03
CA ILE A 248 -16.34 22.44 13.59
C ILE A 248 -16.48 22.87 12.13
N TRP A 249 -16.95 21.98 11.26
CA TRP A 249 -17.18 22.26 9.85
C TRP A 249 -18.17 23.40 9.65
N GLU A 250 -19.31 23.38 10.35
CA GLU A 250 -20.29 24.47 10.32
C GLU A 250 -19.65 25.81 10.71
N LYS A 251 -18.88 25.84 11.81
CA LYS A 251 -18.17 27.05 12.28
C LYS A 251 -17.11 27.54 11.29
N LEU A 252 -16.35 26.63 10.67
CA LEU A 252 -15.28 26.96 9.73
C LEU A 252 -15.80 27.39 8.36
N VAL A 253 -16.94 26.87 7.91
CA VAL A 253 -17.60 27.28 6.66
C VAL A 253 -18.28 28.65 6.80
N THR A 254 -18.72 29.02 8.01
CA THR A 254 -19.29 30.36 8.29
C THR A 254 -18.25 31.45 8.58
N GLY A 255 -16.98 31.09 8.80
CA GLY A 255 -15.92 32.08 9.03
C GLY A 255 -15.53 32.80 7.74
N GLU A 256 -15.17 34.08 7.83
CA GLU A 256 -14.57 34.81 6.71
C GLU A 256 -13.33 34.04 6.25
N SER A 257 -13.43 33.48 5.05
CA SER A 257 -12.31 32.83 4.39
C SER A 257 -11.27 33.91 4.13
N ILE A 258 -10.22 33.96 4.95
CA ILE A 258 -8.98 34.64 4.56
C ILE A 258 -8.41 33.78 3.44
N PHE A 259 -8.89 34.04 2.23
CA PHE A 259 -8.17 33.66 1.04
C PHE A 259 -6.78 34.27 1.21
N THR A 260 -5.75 33.43 1.24
CA THR A 260 -4.48 33.85 0.67
C THR A 260 -4.86 34.36 -0.71
N GLU A 261 -4.83 35.67 -0.91
CA GLU A 261 -4.84 36.22 -2.25
C GLU A 261 -3.60 35.63 -2.91
N PHE A 262 -3.79 34.55 -3.68
CA PHE A 262 -2.76 34.03 -4.55
C PHE A 262 -2.36 35.20 -5.44
N GLU A 263 -1.11 35.63 -5.33
CA GLU A 263 -0.65 36.86 -5.98
C GLU A 263 -0.80 36.78 -7.52
N ASN A 264 -1.02 35.58 -8.08
CA ASN A 264 -1.32 35.36 -9.50
C ASN A 264 -2.35 34.26 -9.77
N GLN A 265 -3.13 34.44 -10.86
CA GLN A 265 -4.12 33.48 -11.37
C GLN A 265 -3.55 32.09 -11.73
N GLU A 266 -2.24 31.98 -11.95
CA GLU A 266 -1.58 30.70 -12.26
C GLU A 266 -1.52 29.77 -11.04
N GLU A 267 -1.27 30.27 -9.83
CA GLU A 267 -1.24 29.43 -8.61
C GLU A 267 -2.64 28.93 -8.24
N LEU A 268 -3.67 29.77 -8.42
CA LEU A 268 -5.08 29.40 -8.26
C LEU A 268 -5.51 28.29 -9.23
N HIS A 269 -4.99 28.33 -10.46
CA HIS A 269 -5.25 27.31 -11.46
C HIS A 269 -4.47 26.02 -11.17
N GLU A 270 -3.23 26.13 -10.69
CA GLU A 270 -2.41 24.98 -10.32
C GLU A 270 -3.00 24.21 -9.13
N GLU A 271 -3.46 24.90 -8.08
CA GLU A 271 -4.10 24.25 -6.93
C GLU A 271 -5.46 23.63 -7.30
N GLY A 272 -6.24 24.29 -8.17
CA GLY A 272 -7.48 23.72 -8.72
C GLY A 272 -7.24 22.47 -9.57
N LEU A 273 -6.16 22.43 -10.36
CA LEU A 273 -5.75 21.25 -11.13
C LEU A 273 -5.30 20.10 -10.21
N LEU A 274 -4.58 20.41 -9.13
CA LEU A 274 -4.11 19.42 -8.16
C LEU A 274 -5.28 18.79 -7.38
N GLU A 275 -6.27 19.59 -6.95
CA GLU A 275 -7.50 19.05 -6.33
C GLU A 275 -8.31 18.19 -7.29
N GLN A 276 -8.37 18.58 -8.57
CA GLN A 276 -9.08 17.82 -9.59
C GLN A 276 -8.36 16.51 -9.96
N GLU A 277 -7.02 16.50 -9.98
CA GLU A 277 -6.21 15.29 -10.13
C GLU A 277 -6.36 14.34 -8.92
N GLU A 278 -6.41 14.87 -7.68
CA GLU A 278 -6.61 14.06 -6.47
C GLU A 278 -8.01 13.40 -6.47
N LEU A 279 -9.04 14.12 -6.92
CA LEU A 279 -10.39 13.58 -7.09
C LEU A 279 -10.48 12.54 -8.21
N GLN A 280 -9.83 12.77 -9.36
CA GLN A 280 -9.77 11.79 -10.46
C GLN A 280 -8.98 10.53 -10.08
N PHE A 281 -7.97 10.66 -9.24
CA PHE A 281 -7.21 9.52 -8.71
C PHE A 281 -8.06 8.66 -7.76
N LEU A 282 -8.92 9.28 -6.95
CA LEU A 282 -9.85 8.57 -6.08
C LEU A 282 -10.98 7.89 -6.87
N ASP A 283 -11.49 8.52 -7.92
CA ASP A 283 -12.52 7.95 -8.82
C ASP A 283 -11.97 6.74 -9.60
N ALA A 284 -10.75 6.83 -10.11
CA ALA A 284 -10.09 5.73 -10.80
C ALA A 284 -9.84 4.50 -9.90
N GLN A 285 -9.60 4.72 -8.60
CA GLN A 285 -9.49 3.61 -7.63
C GLN A 285 -10.84 2.96 -7.33
N GLN A 286 -11.94 3.69 -7.49
CA GLN A 286 -13.29 3.18 -7.28
C GLN A 286 -13.76 2.36 -8.49
N ASP A 287 -13.45 2.78 -9.71
CA ASP A 287 -13.74 2.03 -10.94
C ASP A 287 -12.94 0.71 -11.04
N ASP A 288 -11.66 0.71 -10.66
CA ASP A 288 -10.84 -0.52 -10.59
C ASP A 288 -11.40 -1.53 -9.56
N LEU A 289 -12.06 -1.06 -8.49
CA LEU A 289 -12.72 -1.92 -7.51
C LEU A 289 -14.04 -2.51 -8.04
N ILE A 290 -14.78 -1.75 -8.85
CA ILE A 290 -16.06 -2.18 -9.42
C ILE A 290 -15.84 -3.23 -10.51
N ASP A 291 -14.83 -3.08 -11.37
CA ASP A 291 -14.49 -4.05 -12.41
C ASP A 291 -14.02 -5.41 -11.84
N LEU A 292 -13.37 -5.41 -10.66
CA LEU A 292 -13.01 -6.64 -9.94
C LEU A 292 -14.22 -7.37 -9.34
N THR A 293 -15.32 -6.66 -9.07
CA THR A 293 -16.57 -7.27 -8.55
C THR A 293 -17.51 -7.77 -9.64
N MET A 294 -17.47 -7.16 -10.84
CA MET A 294 -18.33 -7.54 -11.97
C MET A 294 -17.83 -8.79 -12.73
N ASN A 295 -16.53 -9.08 -12.72
CA ASN A 295 -15.95 -10.25 -13.40
C ASN A 295 -15.96 -11.58 -12.58
N ASN A 296 -16.62 -11.62 -11.42
CA ASN A 296 -16.75 -12.85 -10.61
C ASN A 296 -18.17 -13.45 -10.64
N ASN A 297 -19.04 -12.98 -11.53
CA ASN A 297 -20.35 -13.58 -11.80
C ASN A 297 -20.46 -13.93 -13.29
N ASP A 298 -19.73 -14.97 -13.71
CA ASP A 298 -20.06 -15.84 -14.86
C ASP A 298 -19.30 -17.17 -14.73
#